data_AF-A0A6L6ZQ77-F1
#
_entry.id   AF-A0A6L6ZQ77-F1
#
_cell.length_a   1.000
_cell.length_b   1.000
_cell.length_c   1.000
_cell.angle_alpha   90.00
_cell.angle_beta   90.00
_cell.angle_gamma   90.00
#
_symmetry.space_group_name_H-M   'P 1'
#
loop_
_entity.id
_entity.type
_entity.pdbx_description
1 polymer ?
#
loop_
_entity_poly.entity_id
_entity_poly.type
_entity_poly.pdbx_seq_one_letter_code
_entity_poly.pdbx_strand_id
1 'polypeptide(L)' 'MSTIILMEPRRAADCGQQLKFIAEALNLRQIDLAHVYQIDRQDLGKAYHGQKMIPPRCVHAHMLLLELAHRRVTSQEVA' A
#
# COMPACT_ATOMS: atom_id res chain seq x y z
N MET A 1 7.28 20.10 -12.65
CA MET A 1 6.70 18.75 -12.45
C MET A 1 7.80 17.85 -11.94
N SER A 2 7.79 17.51 -10.65
CA SER A 2 8.71 16.50 -10.12
C SER A 2 8.17 15.13 -10.50
N THR A 3 8.93 14.35 -11.26
CA THR A 3 8.58 12.96 -11.58
C THR A 3 8.65 12.14 -10.29
N ILE A 4 7.51 11.63 -9.82
CA ILE A 4 7.47 10.78 -8.64
C ILE A 4 7.66 9.33 -9.09
N ILE A 5 8.74 8.72 -8.61
CA ILE A 5 9.08 7.33 -8.92
C ILE A 5 8.51 6.46 -7.81
N LEU A 6 7.50 5.66 -8.14
CA LEU A 6 6.95 4.65 -7.23
C LEU A 6 7.79 3.38 -7.33
N MET A 7 8.21 2.87 -6.17
CA MET A 7 9.07 1.70 -6.08
C MET A 7 8.37 0.60 -5.29
N GLU A 8 8.57 -0.64 -5.72
CA GLU A 8 8.12 -1.80 -4.95
C GLU A 8 8.80 -1.84 -3.56
N PRO A 9 8.10 -2.35 -2.53
CA PRO A 9 8.69 -2.48 -1.22
C PRO A 9 9.83 -3.51 -1.27
N ARG A 10 11.02 -3.12 -0.81
CA ARG A 10 12.19 -4.00 -0.72
C ARG A 10 12.42 -4.54 0.69
N ARG A 11 11.88 -3.86 1.70
CA ARG A 11 11.97 -4.25 3.11
C ARG A 11 10.58 -4.22 3.73
N ALA A 12 10.40 -5.02 4.79
CA ALA A 12 9.13 -5.10 5.50
C ALA A 12 8.71 -3.74 6.08
N ALA A 13 9.65 -2.95 6.60
CA ALA A 13 9.38 -1.59 7.06
C ALA A 13 8.79 -0.69 5.97
N ASP A 14 9.40 -0.69 4.77
CA ASP A 14 8.92 0.06 3.61
C ASP A 14 7.51 -0.40 3.21
N CYS A 15 7.29 -1.71 3.20
CA CYS A 15 5.99 -2.32 2.92
C CYS A 15 4.91 -1.83 3.89
N GLY A 16 5.21 -1.83 5.20
CA GLY A 16 4.29 -1.34 6.22
C GLY A 16 3.98 0.15 6.07
N GLN A 17 4.97 0.97 5.73
CA GLN A 17 4.77 2.40 5.48
C GLN A 17 3.91 2.65 4.24
N GLN A 18 4.17 1.94 3.13
CA GLN A 18 3.37 2.01 1.91
C GLN A 18 1.93 1.54 2.16
N LEU A 19 1.72 0.46 2.91
CA LEU A 19 0.38 -0.03 3.27
C LEU A 19 -0.42 0.99 4.09
N LYS A 20 0.21 1.67 5.05
CA LYS A 20 -0.42 2.75 5.83
C LYS A 20 -0.79 3.93 4.94
N PHE A 21 0.12 4.35 4.07
CA PHE A 21 -0.14 5.42 3.12
C PHE A 21 -1.31 5.08 2.19
N ILE A 22 -1.34 3.87 1.62
CA ILE A 22 -2.45 3.40 0.78
C ILE A 22 -3.76 3.42 1.55
N ALA A 23 -3.77 2.88 2.77
CA ALA A 23 -4.96 2.82 3.62
C ALA A 23 -5.52 4.22 3.88
N GLU A 24 -4.66 5.16 4.26
CA GLU A 24 -5.04 6.54 4.56
C GLU A 24 -5.52 7.29 3.30
N ALA A 25 -4.71 7.30 2.24
CA ALA A 25 -5.01 8.03 1.02
C ALA A 25 -6.29 7.52 0.34
N LEU A 26 -6.53 6.21 0.35
CA LEU A 26 -7.70 5.62 -0.29
C LEU A 26 -8.90 5.45 0.65
N ASN A 27 -8.76 5.80 1.93
CA ASN A 27 -9.76 5.57 2.98
C ASN A 27 -10.18 4.09 3.09
N LEU A 28 -9.18 3.19 3.12
CA LEU A 28 -9.35 1.75 3.25
C LEU A 28 -8.97 1.29 4.66
N ARG A 29 -9.71 0.33 5.22
CA ARG A 29 -9.32 -0.33 6.47
C ARG A 29 -8.39 -1.51 6.15
N GLN A 30 -7.68 -1.98 7.17
CA GLN A 30 -6.84 -3.19 7.02
C GLN A 30 -7.63 -4.39 6.51
N ILE A 31 -8.89 -4.57 6.90
CA ILE A 31 -9.70 -5.69 6.39
C ILE A 31 -9.94 -5.59 4.89
N ASP A 32 -10.11 -4.38 4.36
CA ASP A 32 -10.34 -4.15 2.94
C ASP A 32 -9.07 -4.47 2.14
N LEU A 33 -7.90 -4.07 2.65
CA LEU A 33 -6.59 -4.45 2.09
C LEU A 33 -6.37 -5.97 2.11
N ALA A 34 -6.80 -6.67 3.17
CA ALA A 34 -6.62 -8.11 3.29
C ALA A 34 -7.41 -8.85 2.20
N HIS A 35 -8.64 -8.37 1.93
CA HIS A 35 -9.46 -8.87 0.84
C HIS A 35 -8.84 -8.61 -0.53
N VAL A 36 -8.33 -7.39 -0.79
CA VAL A 36 -7.68 -7.07 -2.07
C VAL A 36 -6.48 -7.97 -2.33
N TYR A 37 -5.65 -8.21 -1.32
CA TYR A 37 -4.49 -9.08 -1.45
C TYR A 37 -4.81 -10.58 -1.38
N GLN A 38 -6.05 -10.93 -1.04
CA GLN A 38 -6.49 -12.32 -0.81
C GLN A 38 -5.52 -13.04 0.15
N ILE A 39 -5.27 -12.41 1.29
CA ILE A 39 -4.45 -12.95 2.37
C ILE A 39 -5.19 -12.87 3.70
N ASP A 40 -4.78 -13.71 4.64
CA ASP A 40 -5.32 -13.67 5.99
C ASP A 40 -5.07 -12.32 6.67
N ARG A 41 -6.06 -11.87 7.44
CA ARG A 41 -6.00 -10.61 8.19
C ARG A 41 -4.79 -10.55 9.13
N GLN A 42 -4.39 -11.68 9.72
CA GLN A 42 -3.23 -11.72 10.60
C GLN A 42 -1.92 -11.49 9.84
N ASP A 43 -1.81 -12.09 8.65
CA ASP A 43 -0.64 -11.95 7.79
C ASP A 43 -0.55 -10.54 7.22
N LEU A 44 -1.68 -9.95 6.82
CA LEU A 44 -1.72 -8.54 6.50
C LEU A 44 -1.32 -7.68 7.71
N GLY A 45 -1.83 -7.99 8.90
CA GLY A 45 -1.50 -7.25 10.12
C GLY A 45 0.01 -7.20 10.36
N LYS A 46 0.72 -8.32 10.17
CA LYS A 46 2.20 -8.35 10.26
C LYS A 46 2.85 -7.46 9.19
N ALA A 47 2.36 -7.51 7.94
CA ALA A 47 2.87 -6.64 6.87
C ALA A 47 2.60 -5.16 7.14
N TYR A 48 1.41 -4.81 7.62
CA TYR A 48 1.01 -3.45 7.96
C TYR A 48 1.86 -2.83 9.08
N HIS A 49 2.32 -3.65 10.03
CA HIS A 49 3.24 -3.23 11.08
C HIS A 49 4.72 -3.34 10.68
N GLY A 50 5.01 -3.66 9.41
CA GLY A 50 6.36 -3.75 8.88
C GLY A 50 7.18 -4.94 9.39
N GLN A 51 6.52 -5.99 9.88
CA GLN A 51 7.14 -7.20 10.42
C GLN A 51 7.35 -8.28 9.35
N LYS A 52 6.60 -8.20 8.24
CA LYS A 52 6.66 -9.16 7.12
C LYS A 52 6.48 -8.43 5.80
N MET A 53 6.96 -9.00 4.71
CA MET A 53 6.58 -8.59 3.37
C MET A 53 5.18 -9.09 3.02
N ILE A 54 4.46 -8.36 2.17
CA ILE A 54 3.34 -8.96 1.42
C ILE A 54 3.87 -10.12 0.55
N PRO A 55 3.04 -11.13 0.25
CA PRO A 55 3.45 -12.20 -0.66
C PRO A 55 3.84 -11.65 -2.05
N PRO A 56 4.80 -12.25 -2.76
CA PRO A 56 5.21 -11.79 -4.08
C PRO A 56 4.06 -11.65 -5.10
N ARG A 57 3.06 -12.54 -5.04
CA ARG A 57 1.85 -12.48 -5.87
C ARG A 57 1.02 -11.20 -5.67
N CYS A 58 1.17 -10.52 -4.53
CA CYS A 58 0.43 -9.32 -4.17
C CYS A 58 1.15 -8.04 -4.62
N VAL A 59 2.40 -8.10 -5.06
CA VAL A 59 3.22 -6.93 -5.40
C VAL A 59 2.58 -6.09 -6.50
N HIS A 60 2.04 -6.72 -7.54
CA HIS A 60 1.38 -5.99 -8.63
C HIS A 60 0.16 -5.19 -8.14
N ALA A 61 -0.73 -5.84 -7.39
CA ALA A 61 -1.89 -5.17 -6.79
C ALA A 61 -1.46 -4.05 -5.81
N HIS A 62 -0.36 -4.27 -5.08
CA HIS A 62 0.21 -3.27 -4.19
C HIS A 62 0.71 -2.03 -4.95
N MET A 63 1.41 -2.22 -6.07
CA MET A 63 1.89 -1.11 -6.90
C MET A 63 0.74 -0.30 -7.52
N LEU A 64 -0.33 -0.97 -7.98
CA LEU A 64 -1.52 -0.28 -8.49
C LEU A 64 -2.20 0.55 -7.39
N LEU A 65 -2.35 0.00 -6.19
CA LEU A 65 -2.91 0.74 -5.06
C LEU A 65 -2.03 1.92 -4.63
N LEU A 66 -0.71 1.75 -4.67
CA LEU A 66 0.26 2.80 -4.36
C LEU A 66 0.16 3.96 -5.35
N GLU A 67 0.01 3.64 -6.64
CA GLU A 67 -0.21 4.64 -7.69
C GLU A 67 -1.54 5.38 -7.52
N LEU A 68 -2.63 4.65 -7.25
CA LEU A 68 -3.94 5.25 -7.00
C LEU A 68 -3.92 6.17 -5.76
N ALA A 69 -3.31 5.71 -4.68
CA ALA A 69 -3.13 6.49 -3.46
C ALA A 69 -2.38 7.80 -3.74
N HIS A 70 -1.30 7.71 -4.52
CA HIS A 70 -0.49 8.86 -4.87
C HIS A 70 -1.25 9.86 -5.77
N ARG A 71 -1.98 9.37 -6.79
CA ARG A 71 -2.82 10.21 -7.65
C ARG A 71 -3.93 10.90 -6.86
N ARG A 72 -4.52 10.24 -5.86
CA ARG A 72 -5.57 10.83 -5.03
C ARG A 72 -5.07 11.99 -4.20
N VAL A 73 -3.93 11.83 -3.51
CA VAL A 73 -3.34 12.92 -2.71
C VAL A 73 -2.94 14.09 -3.60
N THR A 74 -2.26 13.82 -4.71
CA THR A 74 -1.84 14.88 -5.64
C THR A 74 -3.02 15.59 -6.32
N SER A 75 -4.12 14.89 -6.61
CA SER A 75 -5.33 15.53 -7.15
C SER A 75 -6.06 16.39 -6.11
N GLN A 76 -5.97 16.05 -4.83
CA GLN A 76 -6.56 16.85 -3.74
C GLN A 76 -5.74 18.10 -3.44
N GLU A 77 -4.43 18.08 -3.64
CA GLU A 77 -3.55 19.25 -3.44
C GLU A 77 -3.70 20.32 -4.53
N VAL A 78 -4.34 19.99 -5.67
CA VAL A 78 -4.53 20.90 -6.82
C VAL A 78 -5.93 21.51 -6.86
N ALA A 79 -6.86 21.06 -5.99
CA ALA A 79 -8.24 21.54 -5.90
C ALA A 79 -8.42 22.58 -4.79
#